data_AF-A0A2V9DFL0-F1
#
_entry.id   AF-A0A2V9DFL0-F1
#
_cell.length_a   1.000
_cell.length_b   1.000
_cell.length_c   1.000
_cell.angle_alpha   90.00
_cell.angle_beta   90.00
_cell.angle_gamma   90.00
#
_symmetry.space_group_name_H-M   'P 1'
#
loop_
_entity.id
_entity.type
_entity.pdbx_description
1 polymer ?
#
loop_
_entity_poly.entity_id
_entity_poly.type
_entity_poly.pdbx_seq_one_letter_code
_entity_poly.pdbx_strand_id
1 'polypeptide(L)'
;FANLVDFDMLYGHRKEVEGFARSLEEFDAMLSSLLDQMQPSDLLLITADHGCDPDDCSPSTDHSREYVPILAHSPGGQRGINLGVRPTLADMGQTVAENFGGSIPHGTSFLSQISN
;
A
#
# COMPACT_ATOMS: atom_id res chain seq x y z
N PHE A 1 -11.32 -3.58 2.83
CA PHE A 1 -10.52 -2.37 2.55
C PHE A 1 -10.36 -1.62 3.85
N ALA A 2 -9.14 -1.19 4.18
CA ALA A 2 -8.83 -0.41 5.37
C ALA A 2 -7.94 0.77 4.97
N ASN A 3 -8.11 1.92 5.64
CA ASN A 3 -7.25 3.08 5.53
C ASN A 3 -6.72 3.41 6.93
N LEU A 4 -5.40 3.54 7.06
CA LEU A 4 -4.72 3.87 8.31
C LEU A 4 -4.35 5.36 8.26
N VAL A 5 -5.23 6.20 8.77
CA VAL A 5 -5.22 7.65 8.51
C VAL A 5 -4.22 8.44 9.36
N ASP A 6 -3.71 7.86 10.44
CA ASP A 6 -2.88 8.58 11.42
C ASP A 6 -1.56 9.10 10.82
N PHE A 7 -0.97 8.35 9.88
CA PHE A 7 0.22 8.79 9.13
C PHE A 7 0.04 10.19 8.53
N ASP A 8 -1.14 10.47 7.99
CA ASP A 8 -1.46 11.73 7.35
C ASP A 8 -1.95 12.78 8.37
N MET A 9 -3.01 12.46 9.11
CA MET A 9 -3.74 13.41 9.95
C MET A 9 -2.98 13.82 11.22
N LEU A 10 -2.22 12.89 11.83
CA LEU A 10 -1.52 13.14 13.08
C LEU A 10 -0.05 13.50 12.88
N TYR A 11 0.60 13.00 11.83
CA TYR A 11 2.06 13.10 11.70
C TYR A 11 2.51 13.88 10.46
N GLY A 12 2.03 13.54 9.27
CA GLY A 12 2.42 14.19 8.01
C GLY A 12 2.08 15.68 7.97
N HIS A 13 0.79 16.02 8.07
CA HIS A 13 0.34 17.42 8.08
C HIS A 13 0.91 18.25 9.24
N ARG A 14 1.35 17.60 10.31
CA ARG A 14 1.87 18.24 11.53
C ARG A 14 3.39 18.34 11.58
N LYS A 15 4.09 17.80 10.57
CA LYS A 15 5.57 17.78 10.51
C LYS A 15 6.20 17.11 11.75
N GLU A 16 5.61 15.99 12.16
CA GLU A 16 6.02 15.25 13.37
C GLU A 16 6.74 13.98 12.95
N VAL A 17 8.04 14.10 12.66
CA VAL A 17 8.89 13.04 12.09
C VAL A 17 8.97 11.83 13.00
N GLU A 18 9.18 12.04 14.31
CA GLU A 18 9.33 10.97 15.28
C GLU A 18 8.04 10.16 15.47
N GLY A 19 6.87 10.81 15.46
CA GLY A 19 5.57 10.16 15.51
C GLY A 19 5.25 9.42 14.23
N PHE A 20 5.60 9.97 13.06
CA PHE A 20 5.47 9.25 11.80
C PHE A 20 6.28 7.95 11.82
N ALA A 21 7.56 8.02 12.22
CA ALA A 21 8.45 6.87 12.31
C ALA A 21 7.92 5.81 13.29
N ARG A 22 7.51 6.22 14.49
CA ARG A 22 6.92 5.31 15.49
C ARG A 22 5.63 4.66 14.98
N SER A 23 4.77 5.41 14.29
CA SER A 23 3.54 4.85 13.72
C SER A 23 3.83 3.79 12.65
N LEU A 24 4.91 3.95 11.87
CA LEU A 24 5.37 2.93 10.92
C LEU A 24 5.84 1.66 11.64
N GLU A 25 6.59 1.79 12.74
CA GLU A 25 7.03 0.65 13.57
C GLU A 25 5.84 -0.07 14.22
N GLU A 26 4.84 0.67 14.71
CA GLU A 26 3.61 0.10 15.27
C GLU A 26 2.81 -0.67 14.21
N PHE A 27 2.71 -0.13 13.00
CA PHE A 27 2.09 -0.83 11.87
C PHE A 27 2.84 -2.11 11.50
N ASP A 28 4.18 -2.06 11.44
CA ASP A 28 5.00 -3.24 11.12
C ASP A 28 4.82 -4.36 12.16
N ALA A 29 4.81 -4.02 13.46
CA ALA A 29 4.54 -4.97 14.53
C ALA A 29 3.14 -5.61 14.43
N MET A 30 2.12 -4.81 14.10
CA MET A 30 0.76 -5.30 13.87
C MET A 30 0.68 -6.19 12.62
N LEU A 31 1.39 -5.82 11.55
CA LEU A 31 1.39 -6.55 10.27
C LEU A 31 1.83 -7.99 10.46
N SER A 32 2.84 -8.27 11.29
CA SER A 32 3.26 -9.64 11.60
C SER A 32 2.09 -10.50 12.10
N SER A 33 1.27 -9.96 13.01
CA SER A 33 0.13 -10.69 13.58
C SER A 33 -0.99 -10.90 12.56
N LEU A 34 -1.14 -9.98 11.59
CA LEU A 34 -2.08 -10.14 10.47
C LEU A 34 -1.63 -11.25 9.53
N LEU A 35 -0.34 -11.27 9.17
CA LEU A 35 0.22 -12.26 8.24
C LEU A 35 0.02 -13.70 8.76
N ASP A 36 0.17 -13.93 10.06
CA ASP A 36 -0.03 -15.24 10.69
C ASP A 36 -1.49 -15.76 10.62
N GLN A 37 -2.46 -14.88 10.40
CA GLN A 37 -3.88 -15.23 10.33
C GLN A 37 -4.39 -15.46 8.90
N MET A 38 -3.59 -15.11 7.88
CA MET A 38 -3.99 -15.21 6.49
C MET A 38 -4.14 -16.67 6.05
N GLN A 39 -5.18 -16.95 5.25
CA GLN A 39 -5.40 -18.25 4.63
C GLN A 39 -4.60 -18.37 3.32
N PRO A 40 -4.31 -19.60 2.83
CA PRO A 40 -3.57 -19.80 1.58
C PRO A 40 -4.18 -19.13 0.34
N SER A 41 -5.49 -18.90 0.33
CA SER A 41 -6.22 -18.23 -0.75
C SER A 41 -6.29 -16.71 -0.59
N ASP A 42 -5.79 -16.14 0.51
CA ASP A 42 -5.88 -14.72 0.76
C ASP A 42 -4.80 -13.95 0.01
N LEU A 43 -5.14 -12.73 -0.39
CA LEU A 43 -4.22 -11.76 -0.99
C LEU A 43 -4.26 -10.47 -0.17
N LEU A 44 -3.11 -10.09 0.39
CA LEU A 44 -2.88 -8.80 1.01
C LEU A 44 -2.22 -7.86 0.01
N LEU A 45 -2.84 -6.70 -0.17
CA LEU A 45 -2.31 -5.59 -0.97
C LEU A 45 -2.08 -4.39 -0.04
N ILE A 46 -0.86 -3.87 -0.02
CA ILE A 46 -0.48 -2.67 0.75
C ILE A 46 -0.02 -1.58 -0.22
N THR A 47 -0.56 -0.38 -0.07
CA THR A 47 -0.20 0.83 -0.83
C THR A 47 -0.51 2.07 -0.01
N ALA A 48 -0.03 3.23 -0.47
CA ALA A 48 -0.56 4.54 -0.09
C ALA A 48 -1.35 5.15 -1.28
N ASP A 49 -1.93 6.33 -1.08
CA ASP A 49 -2.66 7.13 -2.07
C ASP A 49 -1.91 8.40 -2.50
N HIS A 50 -1.05 8.94 -1.62
CA HIS A 50 -0.12 10.03 -1.89
C HIS A 50 1.04 10.02 -0.88
N GLY A 51 1.94 11.01 -0.98
CA GLY A 51 2.91 11.31 0.08
C GLY A 51 2.38 12.38 1.03
N CYS A 52 2.96 12.45 2.22
CA CYS A 52 2.75 13.52 3.19
C CYS A 52 4.04 13.66 4.02
N ASP A 53 5.09 14.20 3.37
CA ASP A 53 6.45 14.29 3.92
C ASP A 53 6.48 15.09 5.24
N PRO A 54 6.79 14.46 6.40
CA PRO A 54 6.83 15.14 7.69
C PRO A 54 8.10 15.97 7.90
N ASP A 55 9.10 15.90 7.01
CA ASP A 55 10.34 16.66 7.13
C ASP A 55 10.06 18.17 7.10
N ASP A 56 10.70 18.90 8.03
CA ASP A 56 10.52 20.34 8.22
C ASP A 56 11.23 21.16 7.13
N CYS A 57 12.16 20.55 6.39
CA CYS A 57 12.74 21.14 5.18
C CYS A 57 11.71 21.29 4.06
N SER A 58 10.63 20.51 4.09
CA SER A 58 9.48 20.70 3.20
C SER A 58 8.56 21.79 3.78
N PRO A 59 8.46 22.98 3.15
CA PRO A 59 7.77 24.15 3.74
C PRO A 59 6.24 24.03 3.70
N SER A 60 5.70 23.00 3.05
CA SER A 60 4.26 22.78 2.89
C SER A 60 3.73 21.89 4.00
N THR A 61 2.58 22.25 4.57
CA THR A 61 1.78 21.35 5.41
C THR A 61 0.72 20.60 4.61
N ASP A 62 0.74 20.69 3.28
CA ASP A 62 -0.13 19.95 2.35
C ASP A 62 0.58 18.68 1.84
N HIS A 63 -0.16 17.79 1.18
CA HIS A 63 0.37 16.55 0.64
C HIS A 63 1.53 16.76 -0.35
N SER A 64 2.43 15.77 -0.42
CA SER A 64 3.52 15.71 -1.39
C SER A 64 3.16 14.77 -2.56
N ARG A 65 3.60 15.15 -3.77
CA ARG A 65 3.37 14.35 -4.98
C ARG A 65 4.45 13.29 -5.14
N GLU A 66 4.22 12.14 -4.52
CA GLU A 66 5.18 11.04 -4.50
C GLU A 66 4.66 9.78 -5.19
N TYR A 67 5.58 8.89 -5.55
CA TYR A 67 5.24 7.50 -5.82
C TYR A 67 4.80 6.83 -4.52
N VAL A 68 3.87 5.87 -4.63
CA VAL A 68 3.44 5.06 -3.49
C VAL A 68 3.99 3.64 -3.61
N PRO A 69 4.27 2.96 -2.49
CA PRO A 69 4.73 1.57 -2.52
C PRO A 69 3.59 0.65 -2.99
N ILE A 70 3.95 -0.47 -3.61
CA ILE A 70 3.01 -1.57 -3.89
C ILE A 70 3.64 -2.84 -3.35
N LEU A 71 2.97 -3.44 -2.38
CA LEU A 71 3.31 -4.78 -1.86
C LEU A 71 2.10 -5.69 -2.07
N ALA A 72 2.36 -6.87 -2.63
CA ALA A 72 1.37 -7.93 -2.79
C ALA A 72 1.90 -9.20 -2.14
N HIS A 73 1.13 -9.75 -1.20
CA HIS A 73 1.50 -10.95 -0.44
C HIS A 73 0.35 -11.94 -0.38
N SER A 74 0.65 -13.22 -0.61
CA SER A 74 -0.28 -14.32 -0.39
C SER A 74 0.49 -15.50 0.22
N PRO A 75 -0.02 -16.16 1.27
CA PRO A 75 0.62 -17.35 1.83
C PRO A 75 0.73 -18.51 0.83
N GLY A 76 -0.22 -18.62 -0.11
CA GLY A 76 -0.19 -19.60 -1.21
C GLY A 76 0.53 -19.12 -2.47
N GLY A 77 1.11 -17.92 -2.44
CA GLY A 77 1.75 -17.28 -3.59
C GLY A 77 3.10 -17.90 -4.00
N GLN A 78 3.54 -17.55 -5.19
CA GLN A 78 4.88 -17.91 -5.69
C GLN A 78 5.99 -17.08 -5.02
N ARG A 79 7.24 -17.37 -5.40
CA ARG A 79 8.40 -16.55 -5.06
C ARG A 79 8.14 -15.08 -5.46
N GLY A 80 8.47 -14.15 -4.57
CA GLY A 80 8.35 -12.72 -4.83
C GLY A 80 9.07 -12.27 -6.10
N ILE A 81 8.38 -11.42 -6.88
CA ILE A 81 8.88 -10.79 -8.10
C ILE A 81 8.89 -9.27 -7.96
N ASN A 82 9.64 -8.59 -8.83
CA ASN A 82 9.56 -7.15 -8.96
C ASN A 82 8.41 -6.80 -9.93
N LEU A 83 7.35 -6.17 -9.42
CA LEU A 83 6.19 -5.73 -10.23
C LEU A 83 6.50 -4.49 -11.10
N GLY A 84 7.68 -3.90 -10.92
CA GLY A 84 8.10 -2.66 -11.58
C GLY A 84 7.31 -1.44 -11.09
N VAL A 85 7.53 -0.32 -11.76
CA VAL A 85 6.74 0.89 -11.55
C VAL A 85 5.42 0.76 -12.29
N ARG A 86 4.31 1.00 -11.58
CA ARG A 86 2.98 1.00 -12.18
C ARG A 86 2.61 2.41 -12.65
N PRO A 87 2.00 2.56 -13.85
CA PRO A 87 1.67 3.88 -14.40
C PRO A 87 0.51 4.57 -13.68
N THR A 88 -0.30 3.84 -12.91
CA THR A 88 -1.48 4.39 -12.23
C THR A 88 -1.86 3.55 -11.01
N LEU A 89 -2.44 4.21 -9.99
CA LEU A 89 -3.08 3.55 -8.85
C LEU A 89 -4.22 2.62 -9.28
N ALA A 90 -4.83 2.88 -10.44
CA ALA A 90 -5.92 2.07 -10.98
C ALA A 90 -5.52 0.61 -11.23
N ASP A 91 -4.22 0.30 -11.37
CA ASP A 91 -3.72 -1.07 -11.52
C ASP A 91 -4.06 -1.95 -10.29
N MET A 92 -4.08 -1.36 -9.10
CA MET A 92 -4.53 -2.05 -7.87
C MET A 92 -6.01 -2.44 -7.98
N GLY A 93 -6.85 -1.48 -8.37
CA GLY A 93 -8.29 -1.70 -8.56
C GLY A 93 -8.59 -2.70 -9.67
N GLN A 94 -7.87 -2.64 -10.79
CA GLN A 94 -8.04 -3.55 -11.91
C GLN A 94 -7.60 -4.98 -11.55
N THR A 95 -6.55 -5.14 -10.71
CA THR A 95 -6.14 -6.45 -10.18
C THR A 95 -7.21 -7.06 -9.27
N VAL A 96 -7.79 -6.25 -8.36
CA VAL A 96 -8.91 -6.70 -7.52
C VAL A 96 -10.13 -7.04 -8.37
N ALA A 97 -10.46 -6.23 -9.37
CA ALA A 97 -11.59 -6.46 -10.26
C ALA A 97 -11.43 -7.79 -11.02
N GLU A 98 -10.27 -8.03 -11.64
CA GLU A 98 -9.98 -9.27 -12.36
C GLU A 98 -10.12 -10.50 -11.46
N ASN A 99 -9.63 -10.43 -10.21
CA ASN A 99 -9.71 -11.54 -9.26
C ASN A 99 -11.16 -11.99 -8.97
N PHE A 100 -12.13 -11.06 -9.05
CA PHE A 100 -13.55 -11.35 -8.85
C PHE A 100 -14.34 -11.48 -10.18
N GLY A 101 -13.64 -11.63 -11.31
CA GLY A 101 -14.27 -11.77 -12.63
C GLY A 101 -14.85 -10.47 -13.21
N GLY A 102 -14.43 -9.32 -12.66
CA GLY A 102 -14.84 -7.99 -13.10
C GLY A 102 -13.76 -7.25 -13.89
N SER A 103 -14.09 -6.02 -14.30
CA SER A 103 -13.14 -5.07 -14.90
C SER A 103 -13.56 -3.64 -14.59
N ILE A 104 -12.60 -2.71 -14.62
CA ILE A 104 -12.84 -1.27 -14.48
C ILE A 104 -12.29 -0.53 -15.72
N PRO A 105 -12.68 0.74 -15.96
CA PRO A 105 -12.28 1.45 -17.18
C PRO A 105 -10.79 1.81 -17.29
N HIS A 106 -10.03 1.72 -16.18
CA HIS A 106 -8.66 2.19 -16.09
C HIS A 106 -7.78 1.21 -15.33
N GLY A 107 -6.50 1.20 -15.68
CA GLY A 107 -5.49 0.34 -15.06
C GLY A 107 -5.25 -0.94 -15.85
N THR A 108 -4.11 -1.56 -15.57
CA THR A 108 -3.72 -2.87 -16.08
C THR A 108 -3.50 -3.77 -14.88
N SER A 109 -4.21 -4.89 -14.82
CA SER A 109 -4.04 -5.86 -13.74
C SER A 109 -2.64 -6.47 -13.77
N PHE A 110 -2.13 -6.82 -12.59
CA PHE A 110 -0.93 -7.63 -12.41
C PHE A 110 -1.25 -8.97 -11.75
N LEU A 111 -2.52 -9.38 -11.70
CA LEU A 111 -2.96 -10.61 -11.02
C LEU A 111 -2.20 -11.83 -11.54
N SER A 112 -2.11 -11.99 -12.86
CA SER A 112 -1.38 -13.10 -13.51
C SER A 112 0.11 -13.16 -13.20
N GLN A 113 0.70 -12.08 -12.67
CA GLN A 113 2.11 -12.06 -12.26
C GLN A 113 2.30 -12.58 -10.83
N ILE A 114 1.24 -12.58 -10.02
CA ILE A 114 1.26 -12.95 -8.60
C ILE A 114 0.41 -14.18 -8.28
N SER A 115 -0.45 -14.61 -9.20
CA SER A 115 -1.25 -15.83 -9.12
C SER A 115 -0.57 -16.98 -9.87
N ASN A 116 -0.76 -18.21 -9.36
CA ASN A 116 -0.40 -19.44 -10.09
C ASN A 116 -1.29 -19.65 -11.32
#